data_AF-A0A1I8NYW3-F1
#
_entry.id   AF-A0A1I8NYW3-F1
#
_cell.length_a   1.000
_cell.length_b   1.000
_cell.length_c   1.000
_cell.angle_alpha   90.00
_cell.angle_beta   90.00
_cell.angle_gamma   90.00
#
_symmetry.space_group_name_H-M   'P 1'
#
loop_
_entity.id
_entity.type
_entity.pdbx_description
1 polymer ?
#
loop_
_entity_poly.entity_id
_entity_poly.type
_entity_poly.pdbx_seq_one_letter_code
_entity_poly.pdbx_strand_id
1 'polypeptide(L)'
;MTIQMDKKHLLTFMRSESEKILDLLLTFNVPDSIEDNDYDAYLLTSNKNSSKPLPTKQNSASDSIDELQDRLNRIKNKMKTKKGPQTEKAKKRKEAKKLKKNKEFKKVLVSAAKSMKNEKIKQDQDDEKQSKKDIKPIIPKPVFNEEGKIVFSKFDFAQKKKKSHQNPRDILKQLKATDRKINELKESGETEKALEMKNELAWKKAFDKVDGKKVKDDPKLLYKAIKKRKVEKKKSKKQWQERKQKVEKDISAKQKKRQENLDKRVKDKQKTKLKKAAKRGRVIPGF
;
A
#
# COMPACT_ATOMS: atom_id res chain seq x y z
N MET A 1 -12.24 1.53 -62.78
CA MET A 1 -12.69 2.91 -62.47
C MET A 1 -12.49 3.14 -60.99
N THR A 2 -11.50 3.94 -60.61
CA THR A 2 -11.23 4.30 -59.22
C THR A 2 -12.12 5.48 -58.85
N ILE A 3 -13.14 5.23 -58.03
CA ILE A 3 -14.04 6.28 -57.53
C ILE A 3 -13.22 7.12 -56.54
N GLN A 4 -12.78 8.30 -56.97
CA GLN A 4 -12.18 9.29 -56.08
C GLN A 4 -13.28 9.84 -55.19
N MET A 5 -13.42 9.27 -53.99
CA MET A 5 -14.36 9.77 -52.99
C MET A 5 -13.75 10.98 -52.30
N ASP A 6 -14.44 12.13 -52.38
CA ASP A 6 -14.03 13.34 -51.71
C ASP A 6 -13.91 13.11 -50.20
N LYS A 7 -12.77 13.52 -49.62
CA LYS A 7 -12.46 13.31 -48.20
C LYS A 7 -13.55 13.83 -47.27
N LYS A 8 -14.21 14.93 -47.65
CA LYS A 8 -15.33 15.51 -46.90
C LYS A 8 -16.54 14.59 -46.92
N HIS A 9 -16.87 14.03 -48.09
CA HIS A 9 -18.00 13.12 -48.27
C HIS A 9 -17.80 11.80 -47.51
N LEU A 10 -16.58 11.26 -47.56
CA LEU A 10 -16.20 10.08 -46.78
C LEU A 10 -16.37 10.35 -45.27
N LEU A 11 -15.92 11.51 -44.79
CA LEU A 11 -16.02 11.87 -43.37
C LEU A 11 -17.47 11.97 -42.90
N THR A 12 -18.33 12.60 -43.73
CA THR A 12 -19.77 12.70 -43.44
C THR A 12 -20.46 11.34 -43.46
N PHE A 13 -20.10 10.48 -44.41
CA PHE A 13 -20.63 9.12 -44.49
C PHE A 13 -20.24 8.30 -43.26
N MET A 14 -18.95 8.28 -42.90
CA MET A 14 -18.45 7.60 -41.71
C MET A 14 -19.11 8.10 -40.42
N ARG A 15 -19.37 9.41 -40.32
CA ARG A 15 -20.08 9.98 -39.18
C ARG A 15 -21.53 9.50 -39.12
N SER A 16 -22.25 9.53 -40.24
CA SER A 16 -23.64 9.07 -40.29
C SER A 16 -23.77 7.57 -39.98
N GLU A 17 -22.85 6.74 -40.47
CA GLU A 17 -22.83 5.31 -40.16
C GLU A 17 -22.48 5.06 -38.69
N SER A 18 -21.55 5.83 -38.11
CA SER A 18 -21.23 5.73 -36.68
C SER A 18 -22.43 6.08 -35.79
N GLU A 19 -23.23 7.07 -36.18
CA GLU A 19 -24.43 7.49 -35.47
C GLU A 19 -25.53 6.40 -35.54
N LYS A 20 -25.72 5.77 -36.72
CA LYS A 20 -26.64 4.63 -36.88
C LYS A 20 -26.23 3.42 -36.06
N ILE A 21 -24.93 3.09 -36.03
CA ILE A 21 -24.40 1.96 -35.25
C ILE A 21 -24.61 2.19 -33.75
N LEU A 22 -24.38 3.41 -33.27
CA LEU A 22 -24.61 3.76 -31.86
C LEU A 22 -26.08 3.65 -31.48
N ASP A 23 -27.00 4.10 -32.34
CA ASP A 23 -28.43 3.98 -32.12
C ASP A 23 -28.88 2.50 -32.07
N LEU A 24 -28.32 1.67 -32.96
CA LEU A 24 -28.55 0.23 -32.94
C LEU A 24 -28.01 -0.42 -31.64
N LEU A 25 -26.80 -0.06 -31.19
CA LEU A 25 -26.24 -0.60 -29.95
C LEU A 25 -27.05 -0.20 -28.72
N LEU A 26 -27.60 1.02 -28.72
CA LEU A 26 -28.41 1.54 -27.63
C LEU A 26 -29.80 0.89 -27.59
N THR A 27 -30.44 0.70 -28.74
CA THR A 27 -31.75 0.04 -28.84
C THR A 27 -31.71 -1.43 -28.42
N PHE A 28 -30.63 -2.14 -28.73
CA PHE A 28 -30.44 -3.54 -28.34
C PHE A 28 -29.77 -3.74 -26.97
N ASN A 29 -29.50 -2.66 -26.21
CA ASN A 29 -28.86 -2.69 -24.88
C ASN A 29 -27.61 -3.60 -24.83
N VAL A 30 -26.76 -3.53 -25.86
CA VAL A 30 -25.55 -4.35 -25.94
C VAL A 30 -24.58 -3.91 -24.82
N PRO A 31 -24.20 -4.80 -23.88
CA PRO A 31 -23.26 -4.44 -22.83
C PRO A 31 -21.91 -4.04 -23.43
N ASP A 32 -21.35 -2.93 -22.97
CA ASP A 32 -20.01 -2.48 -23.37
C ASP A 32 -19.03 -3.66 -23.24
N SER A 33 -18.38 -4.03 -24.35
CA SER A 33 -17.40 -5.11 -24.33
C SER A 33 -16.31 -4.73 -23.34
N ILE A 34 -16.10 -5.59 -22.34
CA ILE A 34 -14.93 -5.48 -21.48
C ILE A 34 -13.75 -5.76 -22.40
N GLU A 35 -13.04 -4.71 -22.80
CA GLU A 35 -11.76 -4.86 -23.48
C GLU A 35 -10.80 -5.56 -22.51
N ASP A 36 -10.83 -6.89 -22.51
CA ASP A 36 -9.83 -7.75 -21.89
C ASP A 36 -8.56 -7.64 -22.74
N ASN A 37 -7.90 -6.48 -22.69
CA ASN A 37 -6.58 -6.23 -23.26
C ASN A 37 -5.46 -6.94 -22.47
N ASP A 38 -5.81 -7.78 -21.49
CA ASP A 38 -4.87 -8.61 -20.73
C ASP A 38 -4.61 -9.94 -21.47
N TYR A 39 -4.04 -9.86 -22.68
CA TYR A 39 -3.50 -11.03 -23.41
C TYR A 39 -2.46 -11.81 -22.57
N ASP A 40 -1.83 -11.12 -21.61
CA ASP A 40 -0.87 -11.67 -20.64
C ASP A 40 -1.49 -12.61 -19.60
N ALA A 41 -2.80 -12.56 -19.38
CA ALA A 41 -3.48 -13.43 -18.41
C ALA A 41 -3.55 -14.90 -18.88
N TYR A 42 -3.39 -15.15 -20.19
CA TYR A 42 -3.38 -16.49 -20.79
C TYR A 42 -1.98 -17.08 -20.98
N LEU A 43 -0.93 -16.31 -20.75
CA LEU A 43 0.44 -16.82 -20.79
C LEU A 43 0.76 -17.54 -19.47
N LEU A 44 0.78 -18.88 -19.50
CA LEU A 44 1.36 -19.67 -18.42
C LEU A 44 2.84 -19.30 -18.26
N THR A 45 3.12 -18.48 -17.24
CA THR A 45 4.50 -18.22 -16.82
C THR A 45 5.13 -19.53 -16.36
N SER A 46 5.98 -20.13 -17.19
CA SER A 46 6.81 -21.28 -16.85
C SER A 46 7.94 -20.82 -15.92
N ASN A 47 7.60 -20.47 -14.68
CA ASN A 47 8.60 -20.18 -13.66
C ASN A 47 9.16 -21.50 -13.11
N LYS A 48 10.14 -22.04 -13.84
CA LYS A 48 11.07 -23.05 -13.31
C LYS A 48 11.90 -22.37 -12.23
N ASN A 49 11.44 -22.46 -10.97
CA ASN A 49 12.24 -22.51 -9.73
C ASN A 49 11.36 -22.23 -8.51
N SER A 50 10.58 -23.23 -8.09
CA SER A 50 10.20 -23.40 -6.68
C SER A 50 9.65 -24.81 -6.42
N SER A 51 10.48 -25.83 -6.65
CA SER A 51 10.19 -27.18 -6.18
C SER A 51 10.36 -27.27 -4.65
N LYS A 52 9.28 -27.05 -3.91
CA LYS A 52 9.11 -27.68 -2.59
C LYS A 52 8.40 -29.01 -2.83
N PRO A 53 8.96 -30.17 -2.40
CA PRO A 53 8.26 -31.44 -2.55
C PRO A 53 6.97 -31.41 -1.73
N LEU A 54 5.85 -31.66 -2.41
CA LEU A 54 4.57 -31.96 -1.78
C LEU A 54 4.74 -33.26 -0.96
N PRO A 55 4.16 -33.38 0.25
CA PRO A 55 4.18 -34.65 0.95
C PRO A 55 3.39 -35.68 0.15
N THR A 56 4.08 -36.67 -0.39
CA THR A 56 3.52 -37.90 -0.94
C THR A 56 2.81 -38.63 0.21
N LYS A 57 1.49 -38.45 0.30
CA LYS A 57 0.66 -39.39 1.03
C LYS A 57 0.53 -40.63 0.16
N GLN A 58 1.00 -41.75 0.69
CA GLN A 58 0.72 -43.07 0.17
C GLN A 58 -0.80 -43.21 0.03
N ASN A 59 -1.27 -43.27 -1.21
CA ASN A 59 -2.62 -43.74 -1.50
C ASN A 59 -2.56 -45.25 -1.35
N SER A 60 -3.13 -45.79 -0.26
CA SER A 60 -3.53 -47.20 -0.25
C SER A 60 -4.58 -47.36 -1.34
N ALA A 61 -4.24 -48.10 -2.38
CA ALA A 61 -5.14 -48.43 -3.46
C ALA A 61 -6.17 -49.44 -2.94
N SER A 62 -7.35 -48.93 -2.51
CA SER A 62 -8.68 -49.57 -2.56
C SER A 62 -9.68 -48.98 -1.56
N ASP A 63 -9.75 -47.64 -1.40
CA ASP A 63 -10.97 -47.06 -0.81
C ASP A 63 -12.11 -47.30 -1.84
N SER A 64 -13.07 -48.17 -1.51
CA SER A 64 -14.23 -48.48 -2.36
C SER A 64 -14.94 -47.17 -2.77
N ILE A 65 -15.57 -47.13 -3.95
CA ILE A 65 -16.25 -45.93 -4.47
C ILE A 65 -17.16 -45.30 -3.41
N ASP A 66 -17.84 -46.13 -2.63
CA ASP A 66 -18.71 -45.71 -1.54
C ASP A 66 -17.97 -45.01 -0.39
N GLU A 67 -16.78 -45.48 0.00
CA GLU A 67 -15.97 -44.84 1.04
C GLU A 67 -15.46 -43.46 0.58
N LEU A 68 -15.16 -43.34 -0.71
CA LEU A 68 -14.74 -42.10 -1.35
C LEU A 68 -15.90 -41.09 -1.37
N GLN A 69 -17.11 -41.56 -1.70
CA GLN A 69 -18.33 -40.76 -1.64
C GLN A 69 -18.66 -40.33 -0.20
N ASP A 70 -18.54 -41.23 0.77
CA ASP A 70 -18.76 -40.95 2.18
C ASP A 70 -17.76 -39.93 2.73
N ARG A 71 -16.50 -40.04 2.33
CA ARG A 71 -15.46 -39.07 2.68
C ARG A 71 -15.74 -37.71 2.07
N LEU A 72 -16.19 -37.66 0.81
CA LEU A 72 -16.64 -36.44 0.14
C LEU A 72 -17.85 -35.81 0.85
N ASN A 73 -18.82 -36.62 1.25
CA ASN A 73 -20.02 -36.18 1.97
C ASN A 73 -19.67 -35.64 3.36
N ARG A 74 -18.75 -36.30 4.09
CA ARG A 74 -18.21 -35.80 5.37
C ARG A 74 -17.48 -34.47 5.20
N ILE A 75 -16.71 -34.28 4.12
CA ILE A 75 -16.02 -33.02 3.81
C ILE A 75 -17.04 -31.92 3.47
N LYS A 76 -18.00 -32.20 2.59
CA LYS A 76 -19.08 -31.27 2.21
C LYS A 76 -19.90 -30.84 3.43
N ASN A 77 -20.26 -31.77 4.31
CA ASN A 77 -21.02 -31.47 5.52
C ASN A 77 -20.20 -30.65 6.53
N LYS A 78 -18.91 -30.96 6.74
CA LYS A 78 -18.00 -30.12 7.55
C LYS A 78 -17.80 -28.72 6.97
N MET A 79 -17.85 -28.56 5.64
CA MET A 79 -17.80 -27.25 5.00
C MET A 79 -19.11 -26.47 5.11
N LYS A 80 -20.26 -27.16 5.08
CA LYS A 80 -21.58 -26.55 5.32
C LYS A 80 -21.74 -26.08 6.77
N THR A 81 -21.32 -26.88 7.76
CA THR A 81 -21.41 -26.49 9.19
C THR A 81 -20.42 -25.38 9.57
N LYS A 82 -19.25 -25.30 8.92
CA LYS A 82 -18.33 -24.14 9.07
C LYS A 82 -18.83 -22.85 8.41
N LYS A 83 -19.83 -22.95 7.53
CA LYS A 83 -20.53 -21.80 6.95
C LYS A 83 -21.91 -21.67 7.59
N GLY A 84 -21.96 -21.32 8.87
CA GLY A 84 -23.21 -20.89 9.51
C GLY A 84 -23.89 -19.76 8.72
N PRO A 85 -25.22 -19.57 8.88
CA PRO A 85 -25.99 -18.61 8.12
C PRO A 85 -25.33 -17.22 8.23
N GLN A 86 -24.78 -16.74 7.12
CA GLN A 86 -24.15 -15.43 7.07
C GLN A 86 -25.26 -14.39 7.16
N THR A 87 -25.36 -13.70 8.29
CA THR A 87 -26.17 -12.49 8.43
C THR A 87 -25.88 -11.56 7.25
N GLU A 88 -26.87 -10.83 6.74
CA GLU A 88 -26.68 -9.91 5.61
C GLU A 88 -25.51 -8.94 5.83
N LYS A 89 -25.30 -8.53 7.09
CA LYS A 89 -24.17 -7.70 7.52
C LYS A 89 -22.81 -8.35 7.23
N ALA A 90 -22.68 -9.68 7.35
CA ALA A 90 -21.46 -10.41 7.04
C ALA A 90 -21.20 -10.52 5.52
N LYS A 91 -22.27 -10.70 4.71
CA LYS A 91 -22.20 -10.68 3.24
C LYS A 91 -21.78 -9.29 2.73
N LYS A 92 -22.45 -8.23 3.18
CA LYS A 92 -22.09 -6.82 2.89
C LYS A 92 -20.66 -6.48 3.30
N ARG A 93 -20.17 -7.01 4.44
CA ARG A 93 -18.77 -6.81 4.88
C ARG A 93 -17.76 -7.52 3.98
N LYS A 94 -18.09 -8.69 3.42
CA LYS A 94 -17.24 -9.41 2.47
C LYS A 94 -17.20 -8.72 1.12
N GLU A 95 -18.35 -8.26 0.61
CA GLU A 95 -18.45 -7.48 -0.62
C GLU A 95 -17.67 -6.16 -0.51
N ALA A 96 -17.82 -5.43 0.60
CA ALA A 96 -17.04 -4.22 0.85
C ALA A 96 -15.52 -4.49 0.90
N LYS A 97 -15.09 -5.65 1.41
CA LYS A 97 -13.67 -6.07 1.38
C LYS A 97 -13.20 -6.40 -0.03
N LYS A 98 -14.01 -7.08 -0.84
CA LYS A 98 -13.70 -7.36 -2.26
C LYS A 98 -13.60 -6.05 -3.06
N LEU A 99 -14.54 -5.13 -2.88
CA LEU A 99 -14.52 -3.82 -3.53
C LEU A 99 -13.28 -2.99 -3.15
N LYS A 100 -12.85 -3.04 -1.88
CA LYS A 100 -11.63 -2.36 -1.43
C LYS A 100 -10.37 -2.94 -2.08
N LYS A 101 -10.27 -4.27 -2.16
CA LYS A 101 -9.15 -4.94 -2.86
C LYS A 101 -9.11 -4.58 -4.34
N ASN A 102 -10.25 -4.57 -5.03
CA ASN A 102 -10.31 -4.14 -6.43
C ASN A 102 -9.93 -2.66 -6.62
N LYS A 103 -10.35 -1.77 -5.71
CA LYS A 103 -9.95 -0.34 -5.75
C LYS A 103 -8.45 -0.14 -5.50
N GLU A 104 -7.84 -0.94 -4.62
CA GLU A 104 -6.40 -0.91 -4.37
C GLU A 104 -5.61 -1.48 -5.56
N PHE A 105 -6.08 -2.59 -6.13
CA PHE A 105 -5.50 -3.20 -7.31
C PHE A 105 -5.53 -2.26 -8.53
N LYS A 106 -6.68 -1.62 -8.80
CA LYS A 106 -6.80 -0.57 -9.85
C LYS A 106 -5.82 0.58 -9.64
N LYS A 107 -5.57 1.00 -8.39
CA LYS A 107 -4.59 2.06 -8.10
C LYS A 107 -3.15 1.63 -8.37
N VAL A 108 -2.82 0.39 -8.04
CA VAL A 108 -1.48 -0.18 -8.30
C VAL A 108 -1.25 -0.29 -9.81
N LEU A 109 -2.22 -0.81 -10.56
CA LEU A 109 -2.15 -0.87 -12.02
C LEU A 109 -1.97 0.51 -12.67
N VAL A 110 -2.77 1.50 -12.26
CA VAL A 110 -2.63 2.89 -12.75
C VAL A 110 -1.27 3.50 -12.39
N SER A 111 -0.71 3.18 -11.21
CA SER A 111 0.63 3.66 -10.85
C SER A 111 1.74 2.96 -11.63
N ALA A 112 1.59 1.66 -11.92
CA ALA A 112 2.54 0.90 -12.72
C ALA A 112 2.54 1.40 -14.17
N ALA A 113 1.37 1.57 -14.80
CA ALA A 113 1.23 2.12 -16.15
C ALA A 113 1.85 3.52 -16.29
N LYS A 114 1.72 4.38 -15.26
CA LYS A 114 2.36 5.70 -15.23
C LYS A 114 3.89 5.63 -15.09
N SER A 115 4.41 4.60 -14.41
CA SER A 115 5.85 4.37 -14.31
C SER A 115 6.42 3.89 -15.64
N MET A 116 5.75 2.95 -16.32
CA MET A 116 6.18 2.41 -17.61
C MET A 116 6.15 3.47 -18.72
N LYS A 117 5.17 4.39 -18.70
CA LYS A 117 5.12 5.52 -19.65
C LYS A 117 6.26 6.52 -19.44
N ASN A 118 6.81 6.62 -18.24
CA ASN A 118 7.97 7.47 -17.93
C ASN A 118 9.32 6.81 -18.26
N GLU A 119 9.40 5.48 -18.31
CA GLU A 119 10.62 4.76 -18.73
C GLU A 119 10.77 4.71 -20.26
N LYS A 120 9.67 4.61 -21.02
CA LYS A 120 9.71 4.66 -22.50
C LYS A 120 10.17 6.00 -23.11
N ILE A 121 10.36 7.05 -22.31
CA ILE A 121 10.87 8.36 -22.78
C ILE A 121 12.39 8.49 -22.55
N LYS A 122 13.04 7.51 -21.89
CA LYS A 122 14.48 7.56 -21.53
C LYS A 122 15.34 6.51 -22.21
N GLN A 123 14.81 5.80 -23.21
CA GLN A 123 15.48 4.68 -23.85
C GLN A 123 15.73 4.96 -25.33
N ASP A 124 16.24 6.16 -25.62
CA ASP A 124 16.93 6.51 -26.86
C ASP A 124 18.09 7.43 -26.44
N GLN A 125 19.16 6.84 -25.92
CA GLN A 125 20.56 7.28 -26.00
C GLN A 125 21.41 6.45 -25.03
N ASP A 126 22.61 6.09 -25.52
CA ASP A 126 23.75 5.46 -24.86
C ASP A 126 23.79 3.92 -24.82
N ASP A 127 24.03 3.34 -26.00
CA ASP A 127 24.86 2.15 -26.15
C ASP A 127 26.33 2.57 -26.28
N GLU A 128 27.19 2.29 -25.28
CA GLU A 128 28.55 1.84 -25.56
C GLU A 128 29.22 1.10 -24.38
N LYS A 129 29.57 -0.16 -24.67
CA LYS A 129 30.71 -0.98 -24.21
C LYS A 129 31.31 -0.71 -22.82
N GLN A 130 31.31 -1.75 -21.97
CA GLN A 130 32.56 -2.25 -21.39
C GLN A 130 32.48 -3.69 -20.86
N SER A 131 33.61 -4.36 -21.01
CA SER A 131 33.87 -5.79 -20.95
C SER A 131 33.92 -6.37 -19.53
N LYS A 132 33.49 -7.63 -19.44
CA LYS A 132 33.62 -8.49 -18.26
C LYS A 132 35.10 -8.68 -17.91
N LYS A 133 35.51 -8.30 -16.69
CA LYS A 133 36.79 -8.67 -16.06
C LYS A 133 36.54 -9.26 -14.68
N ASP A 134 37.42 -10.18 -14.33
CA ASP A 134 37.26 -11.24 -13.34
C ASP A 134 37.13 -10.77 -11.88
N ILE A 135 36.31 -11.50 -11.12
CA ILE A 135 36.02 -11.23 -9.71
C ILE A 135 37.16 -11.77 -8.84
N LYS A 136 38.05 -10.90 -8.36
CA LYS A 136 38.91 -11.19 -7.20
C LYS A 136 38.14 -10.91 -5.90
N PRO A 137 38.28 -11.73 -4.83
CA PRO A 137 37.65 -11.46 -3.55
C PRO A 137 38.28 -10.22 -2.90
N ILE A 138 37.49 -9.14 -2.81
CA ILE A 138 37.88 -7.88 -2.19
C ILE A 138 37.86 -8.07 -0.66
N ILE A 139 39.03 -8.05 -0.03
CA ILE A 139 39.16 -7.90 1.43
C ILE A 139 38.68 -6.48 1.77
N PRO A 140 37.57 -6.29 2.52
CA PRO A 140 37.03 -4.96 2.75
C PRO A 140 37.95 -4.17 3.69
N LYS A 141 38.45 -3.02 3.20
CA LYS A 141 39.17 -2.05 4.02
C LYS A 141 38.27 -1.55 5.17
N PRO A 142 38.81 -1.30 6.38
CA PRO A 142 38.03 -0.78 7.49
C PRO A 142 37.45 0.60 7.13
N VAL A 143 36.14 0.75 7.29
CA VAL A 143 35.42 2.02 7.06
C VAL A 143 35.49 2.84 8.35
N PHE A 144 35.99 4.06 8.24
CA PHE A 144 36.15 5.00 9.34
C PHE A 144 35.00 6.02 9.32
N ASN A 145 34.36 6.26 10.47
CA ASN A 145 33.38 7.34 10.64
C ASN A 145 34.05 8.74 10.67
N GLU A 146 33.26 9.82 10.62
CA GLU A 146 33.72 11.22 10.75
C GLU A 146 34.56 11.49 12.02
N GLU A 147 34.37 10.70 13.08
CA GLU A 147 35.11 10.77 14.35
C GLU A 147 36.40 9.93 14.37
N GLY A 148 36.78 9.31 13.25
CA GLY A 148 38.00 8.51 13.22
C GLY A 148 37.85 7.12 13.88
N LYS A 149 36.65 6.55 13.93
CA LYS A 149 36.41 5.23 14.56
C LYS A 149 36.10 4.18 13.49
N ILE A 150 36.70 3.00 13.61
CA ILE A 150 36.41 1.85 12.75
C ILE A 150 35.00 1.36 13.04
N VAL A 151 34.11 1.41 12.05
CA VAL A 151 32.76 0.88 12.17
C VAL A 151 32.53 -0.20 11.13
N PHE A 152 32.13 -1.38 11.61
CA PHE A 152 31.93 -2.57 10.79
C PHE A 152 30.61 -2.58 9.99
N SER A 153 29.85 -1.48 9.99
CA SER A 153 28.64 -1.35 9.18
C SER A 153 29.01 -1.02 7.73
N LYS A 154 28.51 -1.80 6.77
CA LYS A 154 28.59 -1.51 5.32
C LYS A 154 27.89 -0.20 4.88
N PHE A 155 27.32 0.53 5.83
CA PHE A 155 26.51 1.72 5.60
C PHE A 155 27.24 2.93 6.17
N ASP A 156 27.64 3.83 5.27
CA ASP A 156 28.24 5.10 5.64
C ASP A 156 27.12 6.10 5.99
N PHE A 157 27.11 6.57 7.24
CA PHE A 157 26.14 7.56 7.73
C PHE A 157 26.55 9.00 7.43
N ALA A 158 27.67 9.22 6.70
CA ALA A 158 28.06 10.52 6.16
C ALA A 158 27.10 10.99 5.05
N GLN A 159 25.82 11.11 5.37
CA GLN A 159 24.83 11.70 4.48
C GLN A 159 25.03 13.21 4.50
N LYS A 160 25.63 13.75 3.43
CA LYS A 160 25.51 15.17 3.07
C LYS A 160 24.05 15.59 3.28
N LYS A 161 23.79 16.47 4.26
CA LYS A 161 22.44 16.98 4.55
C LYS A 161 21.94 17.70 3.30
N LYS A 162 21.22 16.98 2.43
CA LYS A 162 20.44 17.61 1.36
C LYS A 162 19.56 18.64 2.04
N LYS A 163 19.67 19.91 1.65
CA LYS A 163 18.86 21.01 2.20
C LYS A 163 17.42 20.50 2.28
N SER A 164 16.98 20.23 3.51
CA SER A 164 15.69 19.60 3.75
C SER A 164 14.66 20.51 3.11
N HIS A 165 13.75 19.95 2.31
CA HIS A 165 12.70 20.74 1.69
C HIS A 165 11.98 21.55 2.78
N GLN A 166 11.97 22.88 2.61
CA GLN A 166 11.36 23.83 3.54
C GLN A 166 9.96 23.33 3.97
N ASN A 167 9.61 23.45 5.25
CA ASN A 167 8.30 22.98 5.69
C ASN A 167 7.19 23.79 4.98
N PRO A 168 6.10 23.14 4.54
CA PRO A 168 5.02 23.83 3.82
C PRO A 168 4.31 24.90 4.67
N ARG A 169 4.44 24.82 6.00
CA ARG A 169 3.94 25.86 6.91
C ARG A 169 4.79 27.13 6.87
N ASP A 170 6.10 26.96 6.80
CA ASP A 170 7.04 28.07 6.82
C ASP A 170 6.97 28.82 5.48
N ILE A 171 6.87 28.09 4.37
CA ILE A 171 6.62 28.67 3.04
C ILE A 171 5.32 29.47 3.02
N LEU A 172 4.22 28.91 3.57
CA LEU A 172 2.95 29.62 3.63
C LEU A 172 3.02 30.88 4.51
N LYS A 173 3.82 30.86 5.58
CA LYS A 173 4.04 32.05 6.43
C LYS A 173 4.82 33.12 5.66
N GLN A 174 5.85 32.72 4.91
CA GLN A 174 6.63 33.63 4.07
C GLN A 174 5.76 34.27 3.00
N LEU A 175 4.94 33.48 2.29
CA LEU A 175 4.02 34.00 1.27
C LEU A 175 3.03 35.01 1.85
N LYS A 176 2.46 34.72 3.02
CA LYS A 176 1.58 35.67 3.70
C LYS A 176 2.29 36.95 4.12
N ALA A 177 3.55 36.85 4.55
CA ALA A 177 4.34 38.02 4.92
C ALA A 177 4.67 38.87 3.69
N THR A 178 4.99 38.27 2.54
CA THR A 178 5.22 39.01 1.30
C THR A 178 3.94 39.67 0.81
N ASP A 179 2.81 38.97 0.84
CA ASP A 179 1.52 39.52 0.44
C ASP A 179 1.10 40.70 1.32
N ARG A 180 1.34 40.60 2.64
CA ARG A 180 1.10 41.70 3.59
C ARG A 180 1.92 42.93 3.27
N LYS A 181 3.23 42.78 3.08
CA LYS A 181 4.11 43.91 2.72
C LYS A 181 3.65 44.61 1.43
N ILE A 182 3.24 43.83 0.44
CA ILE A 182 2.74 44.38 -0.83
C ILE A 182 1.40 45.11 -0.62
N ASN A 183 0.53 44.60 0.25
CA ASN A 183 -0.74 45.27 0.56
C ASN A 183 -0.52 46.52 1.40
N GLU A 184 0.38 46.50 2.38
CA GLU A 184 0.76 47.66 3.20
C GLU A 184 1.27 48.81 2.31
N LEU A 185 2.15 48.52 1.32
CA LEU A 185 2.63 49.52 0.36
C LEU A 185 1.53 50.07 -0.57
N LYS A 186 0.51 49.25 -0.87
CA LYS A 186 -0.65 49.70 -1.64
C LYS A 186 -1.57 50.61 -0.81
N GLU A 187 -1.78 50.25 0.45
CA GLU A 187 -2.61 51.00 1.39
C GLU A 187 -1.96 52.35 1.74
N SER A 188 -0.63 52.41 1.81
CA SER A 188 0.12 53.66 2.02
C SER A 188 0.18 54.58 0.79
N GLY A 189 -0.46 54.22 -0.33
CA GLY A 189 -0.50 55.01 -1.56
C GLY A 189 0.70 54.85 -2.49
N GLU A 190 1.72 54.06 -2.11
CA GLU A 190 2.92 53.79 -2.93
C GLU A 190 2.69 52.66 -3.94
N THR A 191 1.68 52.84 -4.79
CA THR A 191 1.22 51.80 -5.71
C THR A 191 2.28 51.37 -6.73
N GLU A 192 3.11 52.30 -7.20
CA GLU A 192 4.20 52.04 -8.15
C GLU A 192 5.26 51.12 -7.53
N LYS A 193 5.76 51.45 -6.34
CA LYS A 193 6.72 50.60 -5.60
C LYS A 193 6.15 49.21 -5.31
N ALA A 194 4.86 49.10 -5.01
CA ALA A 194 4.21 47.82 -4.82
C ALA A 194 4.15 46.98 -6.12
N LEU A 195 4.00 47.61 -7.28
CA LEU A 195 4.04 46.96 -8.59
C LEU A 195 5.47 46.53 -8.96
N GLU A 196 6.46 47.39 -8.74
CA GLU A 196 7.88 47.06 -8.92
C GLU A 196 8.29 45.86 -8.08
N MET A 197 7.96 45.86 -6.79
CA MET A 197 8.21 44.74 -5.88
C MET A 197 7.55 43.44 -6.35
N LYS A 198 6.32 43.50 -6.88
CA LYS A 198 5.66 42.33 -7.46
C LYS A 198 6.39 41.83 -8.71
N ASN A 199 6.82 42.74 -9.58
CA ASN A 199 7.53 42.42 -10.81
C ASN A 199 8.89 41.79 -10.51
N GLU A 200 9.67 42.37 -9.59
CA GLU A 200 10.93 41.79 -9.14
C GLU A 200 10.75 40.38 -8.58
N LEU A 201 9.72 40.17 -7.74
CA LEU A 201 9.43 38.84 -7.20
C LEU A 201 9.03 37.85 -8.31
N ALA A 202 8.30 38.29 -9.32
CA ALA A 202 7.94 37.46 -10.46
C ALA A 202 9.19 37.07 -11.29
N TRP A 203 10.09 38.01 -11.54
CA TRP A 203 11.36 37.75 -12.23
C TRP A 203 12.27 36.82 -11.43
N LYS A 204 12.47 37.06 -10.14
CA LYS A 204 13.24 36.17 -9.25
C LYS A 204 12.70 34.74 -9.30
N LYS A 205 11.37 34.57 -9.27
CA LYS A 205 10.72 33.25 -9.41
C LYS A 205 10.95 32.62 -10.79
N ALA A 206 10.98 33.41 -11.86
CA ALA A 206 11.26 32.92 -13.19
C ALA A 206 12.71 32.42 -13.30
N PHE A 207 13.69 33.20 -12.82
CA PHE A 207 15.09 32.80 -12.74
C PHE A 207 15.29 31.53 -11.91
N ASP A 208 14.68 31.44 -10.73
CA ASP A 208 14.77 30.23 -9.90
C ASP A 208 14.21 28.99 -10.60
N LYS A 209 13.17 29.13 -11.43
CA LYS A 209 12.65 28.02 -12.24
C LYS A 209 13.62 27.62 -13.36
N VAL A 210 14.26 28.60 -14.02
CA VAL A 210 15.27 28.37 -15.06
C VAL A 210 16.51 27.68 -14.49
N ASP A 211 16.95 28.08 -13.29
CA ASP A 211 18.01 27.42 -12.52
C ASP A 211 17.67 25.97 -12.12
N GLY A 212 16.43 25.52 -12.35
CA GLY A 212 15.95 24.20 -11.97
C GLY A 212 15.55 24.06 -10.50
N LYS A 213 15.46 25.18 -9.74
CA LYS A 213 14.95 25.16 -8.37
C LYS A 213 13.44 24.96 -8.38
N LYS A 214 12.96 24.07 -7.50
CA LYS A 214 11.53 23.76 -7.36
C LYS A 214 10.84 24.85 -6.53
N VAL A 215 10.32 25.88 -7.19
CA VAL A 215 9.50 26.95 -6.59
C VAL A 215 8.14 26.38 -6.14
N LYS A 216 7.75 26.60 -4.88
CA LYS A 216 6.56 25.98 -4.24
C LYS A 216 5.63 27.02 -3.63
N ASP A 217 5.09 27.90 -4.46
CA ASP A 217 4.41 29.11 -3.98
C ASP A 217 2.87 28.97 -3.91
N ASP A 218 2.30 27.87 -4.45
CA ASP A 218 0.85 27.72 -4.52
C ASP A 218 0.20 27.52 -3.14
N PRO A 219 -0.61 28.48 -2.63
CA PRO A 219 -1.17 28.40 -1.29
C PRO A 219 -2.10 27.19 -1.14
N LYS A 220 -2.93 26.92 -2.16
CA LYS A 220 -3.86 25.77 -2.17
C LYS A 220 -3.12 24.43 -2.04
N LEU A 221 -1.98 24.27 -2.70
CA LEU A 221 -1.18 23.05 -2.63
C LEU A 221 -0.45 22.93 -1.28
N LEU A 222 0.07 24.04 -0.75
CA LEU A 222 0.69 24.08 0.57
C LEU A 222 -0.31 23.68 1.67
N TYR A 223 -1.56 24.19 1.62
CA TYR A 223 -2.62 23.77 2.53
C TYR A 223 -2.94 22.28 2.43
N LYS A 224 -3.04 21.72 1.21
CA LYS A 224 -3.24 20.28 0.99
C LYS A 224 -2.09 19.45 1.58
N ALA A 225 -0.84 19.89 1.38
CA ALA A 225 0.34 19.24 1.94
C ALA A 225 0.32 19.23 3.47
N ILE A 226 -0.03 20.37 4.10
CA ILE A 226 -0.20 20.46 5.56
C ILE A 226 -1.29 19.51 6.04
N LYS A 227 -2.45 19.46 5.36
CA LYS A 227 -3.55 18.57 5.71
C LYS A 227 -3.14 17.09 5.61
N LYS A 228 -2.43 16.72 4.54
CA LYS A 228 -1.91 15.36 4.35
C LYS A 228 -0.96 14.96 5.49
N ARG A 229 0.00 15.82 5.83
CA ARG A 229 0.92 15.60 6.95
C ARG A 229 0.18 15.45 8.29
N LYS A 230 -0.84 16.26 8.55
CA LYS A 230 -1.69 16.12 9.75
C LYS A 230 -2.41 14.76 9.79
N VAL A 231 -2.97 14.30 8.67
CA VAL A 231 -3.65 13.00 8.57
C VAL A 231 -2.67 11.85 8.81
N GLU A 232 -1.48 11.91 8.21
CA GLU A 232 -0.42 10.90 8.42
C GLU A 232 0.01 10.83 9.88
N LYS A 233 0.20 11.98 10.54
CA LYS A 233 0.52 12.02 11.97
C LYS A 233 -0.61 11.48 12.84
N LYS A 234 -1.89 11.74 12.51
CA LYS A 234 -3.04 11.15 13.21
C LYS A 234 -3.08 9.62 13.05
N LYS A 235 -2.84 9.12 11.84
CA LYS A 235 -2.75 7.67 11.57
C LYS A 235 -1.62 7.03 12.37
N SER A 236 -0.43 7.62 12.34
CA SER A 236 0.72 7.15 13.11
C SER A 236 0.42 7.15 14.61
N LYS A 237 -0.12 8.25 15.16
CA LYS A 237 -0.53 8.32 16.57
C LYS A 237 -1.47 7.18 16.96
N LYS A 238 -2.50 6.93 16.15
CA LYS A 238 -3.46 5.83 16.38
C LYS A 238 -2.77 4.46 16.36
N GLN A 239 -1.92 4.20 15.38
CA GLN A 239 -1.17 2.94 15.29
C GLN A 239 -0.25 2.73 16.49
N TRP A 240 0.43 3.78 16.95
CA TRP A 240 1.27 3.71 18.15
C TRP A 240 0.46 3.45 19.41
N GLN A 241 -0.72 4.07 19.55
CA GLN A 241 -1.64 3.78 20.67
C GLN A 241 -2.14 2.34 20.62
N GLU A 242 -2.56 1.84 19.46
CA GLU A 242 -2.97 0.44 19.27
C GLU A 242 -1.86 -0.56 19.62
N ARG A 243 -0.61 -0.25 19.23
CA ARG A 243 0.56 -1.08 19.61
C ARG A 243 0.78 -1.09 21.11
N LYS A 244 0.73 0.06 21.77
CA LYS A 244 0.87 0.15 23.24
C LYS A 244 -0.22 -0.66 23.95
N GLN A 245 -1.47 -0.49 23.54
CA GLN A 245 -2.60 -1.25 24.09
C GLN A 245 -2.46 -2.75 23.84
N LYS A 246 -1.97 -3.16 22.67
CA LYS A 246 -1.71 -4.57 22.38
C LYS A 246 -0.64 -5.14 23.31
N VAL A 247 0.46 -4.42 23.51
CA VAL A 247 1.53 -4.85 24.42
C VAL A 247 1.00 -5.01 25.85
N GLU A 248 0.24 -4.05 26.34
CA GLU A 248 -0.36 -4.10 27.68
C GLU A 248 -1.37 -5.26 27.83
N LYS A 249 -2.19 -5.51 26.81
CA LYS A 249 -3.09 -6.68 26.76
C LYS A 249 -2.32 -8.00 26.76
N ASP A 250 -1.23 -8.09 25.99
CA ASP A 250 -0.41 -9.29 25.93
C ASP A 250 0.29 -9.56 27.27
N ILE A 251 0.76 -8.51 27.97
CA ILE A 251 1.36 -8.61 29.30
C ILE A 251 0.31 -9.07 30.32
N SER A 252 -0.84 -8.39 30.39
CA SER A 252 -1.91 -8.72 31.35
C SER A 252 -2.49 -10.11 31.10
N ALA A 253 -2.65 -10.55 29.85
CA ALA A 253 -3.09 -11.90 29.53
C ALA A 253 -2.10 -12.97 30.02
N LYS A 254 -0.79 -12.74 29.87
CA LYS A 254 0.25 -13.64 30.41
C LYS A 254 0.22 -13.69 31.94
N GLN A 255 0.07 -12.53 32.59
CA GLN A 255 -0.04 -12.45 34.05
C GLN A 255 -1.29 -13.18 34.57
N LYS A 256 -2.46 -12.97 33.95
CA LYS A 256 -3.70 -13.68 34.28
C LYS A 256 -3.55 -15.19 34.14
N LYS A 257 -2.99 -15.66 33.02
CA LYS A 257 -2.72 -17.10 32.82
C LYS A 257 -1.77 -17.67 33.89
N ARG A 258 -0.77 -16.89 34.33
CA ARG A 258 0.12 -17.30 35.43
C ARG A 258 -0.64 -17.41 36.74
N GLN A 259 -1.48 -16.42 37.06
CA GLN A 259 -2.29 -16.43 38.28
C GLN A 259 -3.26 -17.62 38.31
N GLU A 260 -3.99 -17.86 37.22
CA GLU A 260 -4.90 -19.00 37.07
C GLU A 260 -4.18 -20.34 37.27
N ASN A 261 -2.96 -20.48 36.72
CA ASN A 261 -2.14 -21.68 36.91
C ASN A 261 -1.65 -21.85 38.36
N LEU A 262 -1.30 -20.76 39.05
CA LEU A 262 -0.92 -20.79 40.46
C LEU A 262 -2.12 -21.16 41.33
N ASP A 263 -3.27 -20.54 41.12
CA ASP A 263 -4.51 -20.82 41.84
C ASP A 263 -4.95 -22.28 41.63
N LYS A 264 -4.83 -22.79 40.40
CA LYS A 264 -5.08 -24.21 40.10
C LYS A 264 -4.14 -25.11 40.90
N ARG A 265 -2.83 -24.82 40.94
CA ARG A 265 -1.86 -25.59 41.74
C ARG A 265 -2.18 -25.54 43.24
N VAL A 266 -2.61 -24.40 43.77
CA VAL A 266 -3.02 -24.27 45.18
C VAL A 266 -4.25 -25.11 45.47
N LYS A 267 -5.29 -25.01 44.63
CA LYS A 267 -6.52 -25.82 44.75
C LYS A 267 -6.23 -27.31 44.63
N ASP A 268 -5.38 -27.73 43.70
CA ASP A 268 -5.01 -29.13 43.51
C ASP A 268 -4.23 -29.68 44.72
N LYS A 269 -3.34 -28.87 45.33
CA LYS A 269 -2.68 -29.22 46.60
C LYS A 269 -3.69 -29.38 47.74
N GLN A 270 -4.64 -28.47 47.89
CA GLN A 270 -5.71 -28.57 48.90
C GLN A 270 -6.56 -29.83 48.69
N LYS A 271 -7.02 -30.08 47.46
CA LYS A 271 -7.76 -31.30 47.10
C LYS A 271 -6.97 -32.58 47.40
N THR A 272 -5.66 -32.59 47.11
CA THR A 272 -4.80 -33.74 47.40
C THR A 272 -4.67 -33.98 48.90
N LYS A 273 -4.51 -32.91 49.71
CA LYS A 273 -4.52 -33.01 51.18
C LYS A 273 -5.83 -33.58 51.70
N LEU A 274 -6.97 -33.06 51.22
CA LEU A 274 -8.31 -33.52 51.61
C LEU A 274 -8.53 -35.00 51.24
N LYS A 275 -8.15 -35.41 50.01
CA LYS A 275 -8.18 -36.83 49.60
C LYS A 275 -7.30 -37.73 50.48
N LYS A 276 -6.10 -37.28 50.87
CA LYS A 276 -5.22 -38.04 51.77
C LYS A 276 -5.81 -38.16 53.18
N ALA A 277 -6.43 -37.09 53.70
CA ALA A 277 -7.10 -37.12 55.00
C ALA A 277 -8.31 -38.07 54.98
N ALA A 278 -9.11 -38.05 53.90
CA ALA A 278 -10.26 -38.94 53.73
C ALA A 278 -9.83 -40.42 53.69
N LYS A 279 -8.77 -40.74 52.94
CA LYS A 279 -8.20 -42.10 52.92
C LYS A 279 -7.70 -42.59 54.28
N ARG A 280 -7.33 -41.67 55.19
CA ARG A 280 -6.88 -42.00 56.55
C ARG A 280 -8.02 -41.98 57.58
N GLY A 281 -9.29 -41.91 57.13
CA GLY A 281 -10.46 -41.87 58.02
C GLY A 281 -10.57 -40.58 58.84
N ARG A 282 -9.80 -39.52 58.52
CA ARG A 282 -9.71 -38.26 59.27
C ARG A 282 -10.60 -37.14 58.72
N VAL A 283 -11.54 -37.45 57.82
CA VAL A 283 -12.47 -36.47 57.26
C VAL A 283 -13.87 -36.80 57.76
N ILE A 284 -14.43 -35.89 58.56
CA ILE A 284 -15.81 -35.92 59.04
C ILE A 284 -16.71 -35.51 57.87
N PRO A 285 -17.60 -36.38 57.36
CA PRO A 285 -18.57 -35.98 56.35
C PRO A 285 -19.59 -35.03 56.99
N GLY A 286 -19.63 -33.75 56.57
CA GLY A 286 -20.69 -32.83 57.01
C GLY A 286 -20.34 -31.35 57.20
N PHE A 287 -19.10 -30.91 56.96
CA PHE A 287 -18.72 -29.48 56.93
C PHE A 287 -17.80 -29.17 55.75
#